data_AF-A0A6G3PDL0-F1
#
_entry.id   AF-A0A6G3PDL0-F1
#
_cell.length_a   1.000
_cell.length_b   1.000
_cell.length_c   1.000
_cell.angle_alpha   90.00
_cell.angle_beta   90.00
_cell.angle_gamma   90.00
#
_symmetry.space_group_name_H-M   'P 1'
#
loop_
_entity.id
_entity.type
_entity.pdbx_description
1 polymer ?
#
loop_
_entity_poly.entity_id
_entity_poly.type
_entity_poly.pdbx_seq_one_letter_code
_entity_poly.pdbx_strand_id
1 'polypeptide(L)'
;TAGRLTGTLLLERLGQTRTLVLGGATAAAGMLLGSLAPTAWAALAGFAVTGLGLANIFPVAVGRAGELAGPSGVAAASTLGYGGMLLGPPAIGFLADWFSLPLALTTVALLAAAAAALGYGARNATSDAHA
;
A
#
# COMPACT_ATOMS: atom_id res chain seq x y z
N THR A 1 -11.35 16.00 8.02
CA THR A 1 -10.82 16.30 9.38
C THR A 1 -10.82 15.08 10.29
N ALA A 2 -11.88 14.24 10.33
CA ALA A 2 -11.88 12.98 11.09
C ALA A 2 -10.81 11.96 10.63
N GLY A 3 -10.69 11.70 9.32
CA GLY A 3 -9.70 10.76 8.79
C GLY A 3 -8.23 11.15 9.06
N ARG A 4 -7.96 12.45 9.23
CA ARG A 4 -6.62 12.97 9.53
C ARG A 4 -6.23 12.83 11.01
N LEU A 5 -7.19 12.58 11.90
CA LEU A 5 -7.00 12.34 13.34
C LEU A 5 -6.91 10.85 13.66
N THR A 6 -7.69 10.01 12.94
CA THR A 6 -7.64 8.55 13.11
C THR A 6 -6.31 7.97 12.58
N GLY A 7 -5.78 8.51 11.48
CA GLY A 7 -4.50 8.06 10.92
C GLY A 7 -3.29 8.35 11.82
N THR A 8 -3.24 9.51 12.48
CA THR A 8 -2.17 9.87 13.42
C THR A 8 -2.22 9.04 14.71
N LEU A 9 -3.42 8.80 15.27
CA LEU A 9 -3.58 7.95 16.47
C LEU A 9 -3.26 6.47 16.21
N LEU A 10 -3.53 5.98 15.01
CA LEU A 10 -3.22 4.60 14.61
C LEU A 10 -1.70 4.41 14.41
N LEU A 11 -1.02 5.45 13.91
CA LEU A 11 0.42 5.49 13.70
C LEU A 11 1.20 5.47 15.03
N GLU A 12 0.72 6.20 16.04
CA GLU A 12 1.33 6.24 17.38
C GLU A 12 1.14 4.95 18.19
N ARG A 13 0.07 4.17 17.95
CA ARG A 13 -0.29 3.03 18.82
C ARG A 13 0.14 1.64 18.33
N LEU A 14 0.34 1.42 17.03
CA LEU A 14 0.56 0.07 16.49
C LEU A 14 2.01 -0.26 16.11
N GLY A 15 2.86 0.75 16.01
CA GLY A 15 4.23 0.59 15.53
C GLY A 15 4.30 0.50 14.00
N GLN A 16 5.24 1.26 13.45
CA GLN A 16 5.42 1.55 12.02
C GLN A 16 5.40 0.30 11.14
N THR A 17 6.05 -0.78 11.58
CA THR A 17 6.12 -2.05 10.85
C THR A 17 4.78 -2.80 10.80
N ARG A 18 4.06 -2.89 11.93
CA ARG A 18 2.78 -3.62 11.98
C ARG A 18 1.72 -2.90 11.15
N THR A 19 1.73 -1.58 11.16
CA THR A 19 0.85 -0.76 10.33
C THR A 19 1.10 -1.00 8.83
N LEU A 20 2.37 -1.14 8.41
CA LEU A 20 2.70 -1.41 7.01
C LEU A 20 2.26 -2.81 6.57
N VAL A 21 2.51 -3.83 7.40
CA VAL A 21 2.14 -5.22 7.10
C VAL A 21 0.62 -5.42 7.13
N LEU A 22 -0.07 -4.94 8.17
CA LEU A 22 -1.52 -5.06 8.29
C LEU A 22 -2.23 -4.21 7.24
N GLY A 23 -1.75 -2.99 6.97
CA GLY A 23 -2.29 -2.13 5.93
C GLY A 23 -2.13 -2.74 4.54
N GLY A 24 -0.94 -3.26 4.23
CA GLY A 24 -0.66 -3.93 2.96
C GLY A 24 -1.45 -5.23 2.77
N ALA A 25 -1.58 -6.06 3.82
CA ALA A 25 -2.41 -7.26 3.79
C ALA A 25 -3.89 -6.93 3.60
N THR A 26 -4.40 -5.91 4.31
CA THR A 26 -5.79 -5.43 4.15
C THR A 26 -6.02 -4.88 2.75
N ALA A 27 -5.05 -4.14 2.20
CA ALA A 27 -5.12 -3.61 0.84
C ALA A 27 -5.14 -4.73 -0.21
N ALA A 28 -4.29 -5.75 -0.07
CA ALA A 28 -4.27 -6.90 -0.95
C ALA A 28 -5.58 -7.69 -0.89
N ALA A 29 -6.11 -7.94 0.31
CA ALA A 29 -7.37 -8.64 0.51
C ALA A 29 -8.56 -7.86 -0.07
N GLY A 30 -8.66 -6.55 0.20
CA GLY A 30 -9.71 -5.70 -0.36
C GLY A 30 -9.67 -5.65 -1.89
N MET A 31 -8.47 -5.59 -2.47
CA MET A 31 -8.29 -5.51 -3.91
C MET A 31 -8.62 -6.84 -4.61
N LEU A 32 -8.23 -7.97 -4.01
CA LEU A 32 -8.62 -9.31 -4.49
C LEU A 32 -10.14 -9.49 -4.47
N LEU A 33 -10.77 -9.16 -3.33
CA LEU A 33 -12.23 -9.23 -3.20
C LEU A 33 -12.94 -8.31 -4.19
N GLY A 34 -12.41 -7.11 -4.43
CA GLY A 34 -12.99 -6.16 -5.37
C GLY A 34 -12.81 -6.57 -6.84
N SER A 35 -11.67 -7.17 -7.18
CA SER A 35 -11.36 -7.70 -8.53
C SER A 35 -12.26 -8.89 -8.90
N LEU A 36 -12.52 -9.79 -7.94
CA LEU A 36 -13.31 -11.00 -8.14
C LEU A 36 -14.81 -10.80 -7.83
N ALA A 37 -15.22 -9.57 -7.54
CA ALA A 37 -16.59 -9.27 -7.14
C ALA A 37 -17.59 -9.49 -8.29
N PRO A 38 -18.70 -10.22 -8.08
CA PRO A 38 -19.73 -10.43 -9.09
C PRO A 38 -20.64 -9.22 -9.30
N THR A 39 -20.60 -8.22 -8.40
CA THR A 39 -21.45 -7.02 -8.45
C THR A 39 -20.63 -5.75 -8.26
N ALA A 40 -21.05 -4.66 -8.90
CA ALA A 40 -20.38 -3.36 -8.81
C ALA A 40 -20.32 -2.84 -7.35
N TRP A 41 -21.35 -3.10 -6.54
CA TRP A 41 -21.37 -2.74 -5.13
C TRP A 41 -20.31 -3.47 -4.31
N ALA A 42 -20.10 -4.77 -4.56
CA ALA A 42 -19.05 -5.53 -3.91
C ALA A 42 -17.64 -5.07 -4.38
N ALA A 43 -17.50 -4.70 -5.66
CA ALA A 43 -16.25 -4.12 -6.17
C ALA A 43 -15.91 -2.79 -5.47
N LEU A 44 -16.89 -1.90 -5.33
CA LEU A 44 -16.75 -0.62 -4.62
C LEU A 44 -16.40 -0.82 -3.14
N ALA A 45 -17.02 -1.79 -2.48
CA ALA A 45 -16.68 -2.15 -1.10
C ALA A 45 -15.24 -2.65 -0.99
N GLY A 46 -14.81 -3.52 -1.90
CA GLY A 46 -13.42 -3.99 -1.99
C GLY A 46 -12.43 -2.83 -2.17
N PHE A 47 -12.70 -1.91 -3.09
CA PHE A 47 -11.88 -0.71 -3.30
C PHE A 47 -11.83 0.21 -2.07
N ALA A 48 -12.95 0.37 -1.35
CA ALA A 48 -12.98 1.15 -0.12
C ALA A 48 -12.08 0.52 0.96
N VAL A 49 -12.13 -0.81 1.11
CA VAL A 49 -11.24 -1.58 2.01
C VAL A 49 -9.78 -1.43 1.56
N THR A 50 -9.50 -1.50 0.26
CA THR A 50 -8.17 -1.26 -0.29
C THR A 50 -7.66 0.12 0.08
N GLY A 51 -8.47 1.16 -0.11
CA GLY A 51 -8.15 2.54 0.24
C GLY A 51 -7.84 2.71 1.73
N LEU A 52 -8.63 2.09 2.61
CA LEU A 52 -8.39 2.09 4.06
C LEU A 52 -7.06 1.43 4.43
N GLY A 53 -6.71 0.31 3.80
CA GLY A 53 -5.43 -0.36 4.00
C GLY A 53 -4.24 0.51 3.56
N LEU A 54 -4.35 1.15 2.39
CA LEU A 54 -3.31 1.99 1.81
C LEU A 54 -3.13 3.33 2.53
N ALA A 55 -4.18 3.88 3.15
CA ALA A 55 -4.17 5.22 3.76
C ALA A 55 -3.04 5.42 4.79
N ASN A 56 -2.66 4.35 5.50
CA ASN A 56 -1.60 4.41 6.51
C ASN A 56 -0.21 4.06 5.94
N ILE A 57 -0.12 3.38 4.79
CA ILE A 57 1.15 2.91 4.23
C ILE A 57 2.01 4.08 3.75
N PHE A 58 1.43 5.03 3.03
CA PHE A 58 2.17 6.17 2.48
C PHE A 58 2.85 7.04 3.54
N PRO A 59 2.15 7.57 4.58
CA PRO A 59 2.81 8.38 5.61
C PRO A 59 3.83 7.59 6.42
N VAL A 60 3.59 6.29 6.67
CA VAL A 60 4.55 5.39 7.33
C VAL A 60 5.85 5.27 6.52
N ALA A 61 5.73 5.04 5.22
CA ALA A 61 6.86 4.84 4.31
C ALA A 61 7.69 6.12 4.15
N VAL A 62 7.03 7.27 3.99
CA VAL A 62 7.69 8.57 3.93
C VAL A 62 8.38 8.90 5.26
N GLY A 63 7.72 8.62 6.39
CA GLY A 63 8.31 8.76 7.71
C GLY A 63 9.58 7.93 7.89
N ARG A 64 9.56 6.65 7.50
CA ARG A 64 10.75 5.78 7.52
C ARG A 64 11.88 6.29 6.63
N ALA A 65 11.55 6.74 5.43
CA ALA A 65 12.54 7.27 4.51
C ALA A 65 13.19 8.55 5.08
N GLY A 66 12.41 9.39 5.76
CA GLY A 66 12.91 10.56 6.48
C GLY A 66 13.80 10.22 7.68
N GLU A 67 13.47 9.18 8.44
CA GLU A 67 14.33 8.70 9.54
C GLU A 67 15.69 8.17 9.04
N LEU A 68 15.70 7.46 7.90
CA LEU A 68 16.91 6.83 7.37
C LEU A 68 17.84 7.79 6.63
N ALA A 69 17.29 8.77 5.91
CA ALA A 69 18.06 9.63 5.00
C ALA A 69 17.68 11.13 5.07
N GLY A 70 16.82 11.54 6.01
CA GLY A 70 16.43 12.93 6.16
C GLY A 70 15.63 13.46 4.94
N PRO A 71 15.81 14.73 4.55
CA PRO A 71 15.05 15.36 3.46
C PRO A 71 15.17 14.64 2.11
N SER A 72 16.32 14.02 1.82
CA SER A 72 16.55 13.30 0.56
C SER A 72 15.76 11.98 0.51
N GLY A 73 15.60 11.29 1.64
CA GLY A 73 14.75 10.10 1.74
C GLY A 73 13.28 10.40 1.48
N VAL A 74 12.77 11.51 2.05
CA VAL A 74 11.41 11.99 1.80
C VAL A 74 11.20 12.35 0.33
N ALA A 75 12.19 13.02 -0.28
CA ALA A 75 12.15 13.37 -1.70
C ALA A 75 12.11 12.10 -2.57
N ALA A 76 12.99 11.13 -2.32
CA ALA A 76 13.01 9.87 -3.05
C ALA A 76 11.69 9.09 -2.93
N ALA A 77 11.15 8.96 -1.71
CA ALA A 77 9.87 8.30 -1.47
C ALA A 77 8.71 9.00 -2.20
N SER A 78 8.70 10.33 -2.20
CA SER A 78 7.70 11.14 -2.91
C SER A 78 7.81 10.98 -4.43
N THR A 79 9.03 11.02 -4.98
CA THR A 79 9.28 10.80 -6.40
C THR A 79 8.79 9.42 -6.86
N LEU A 80 9.09 8.37 -6.09
CA LEU A 80 8.58 7.03 -6.39
C LEU A 80 7.05 6.97 -6.30
N GLY A 81 6.45 7.64 -5.31
CA GLY A 81 5.00 7.73 -5.16
C GLY A 81 4.32 8.39 -6.37
N TYR A 82 4.84 9.53 -6.82
CA TYR A 82 4.34 10.21 -8.02
C TYR A 82 4.57 9.39 -9.29
N GLY A 83 5.73 8.73 -9.42
CA GLY A 83 6.01 7.82 -10.53
C GLY A 83 4.99 6.69 -10.61
N GLY A 84 4.66 6.06 -9.48
CA GLY A 84 3.60 5.05 -9.41
C GLY A 84 2.21 5.59 -9.75
N MET A 85 1.87 6.80 -9.29
CA MET A 85 0.59 7.45 -9.61
C MET A 85 0.43 7.73 -11.10
N LEU A 86 1.53 8.10 -11.79
CA LEU A 86 1.53 8.38 -13.22
C LEU A 86 1.54 7.10 -14.07
N LEU A 87 2.34 6.10 -13.68
CA LEU A 87 2.52 4.86 -14.44
C LEU A 87 1.40 3.83 -14.18
N GLY A 88 0.76 3.89 -13.01
CA GLY A 88 -0.26 2.92 -12.59
C GLY A 88 -1.45 2.83 -13.56
N PRO A 89 -2.20 3.92 -13.81
CA PRO A 89 -3.39 3.87 -14.66
C PRO A 89 -3.11 3.39 -16.09
N PRO A 90 -2.06 3.88 -16.80
CA PRO A 90 -1.70 3.37 -18.12
C PRO A 90 -1.33 1.89 -18.12
N ALA A 91 -0.52 1.44 -17.16
CA ALA A 91 -0.11 0.04 -17.06
C ALA A 91 -1.32 -0.89 -16.83
N ILE A 92 -2.24 -0.49 -15.94
CA ILE A 92 -3.48 -1.23 -15.67
C ILE A 92 -4.37 -1.25 -16.91
N GLY A 93 -4.50 -0.13 -17.63
CA GLY A 93 -5.27 -0.04 -18.87
C GLY A 93 -4.75 -0.99 -19.95
N PHE A 94 -3.44 -0.97 -20.22
CA PHE A 94 -2.82 -1.90 -21.17
C PHE A 94 -3.03 -3.38 -20.78
N LEU A 95 -2.90 -3.72 -19.50
CA LEU A 95 -3.18 -5.09 -19.05
C LEU A 95 -4.66 -5.47 -19.22
N ALA A 96 -5.57 -4.53 -18.96
CA ALA A 96 -7.01 -4.76 -19.09
C ALA A 96 -7.42 -5.02 -20.53
N ASP A 97 -6.81 -4.34 -21.50
CA ASP A 97 -7.07 -4.54 -22.93
C ASP A 97 -6.65 -5.93 -23.42
N TRP A 98 -5.57 -6.50 -22.87
CA TRP A 98 -5.03 -7.80 -23.32
C TRP A 98 -5.64 -8.99 -22.58
N PHE A 99 -5.90 -8.88 -21.27
CA PHE A 99 -6.26 -10.03 -20.42
C PHE A 99 -7.64 -9.96 -19.79
N SER A 100 -8.27 -8.78 -19.70
CA SER A 100 -9.47 -8.41 -18.92
C SER A 100 -9.20 -7.60 -17.65
N LEU A 101 -10.16 -6.72 -17.33
CA LEU A 101 -10.12 -5.82 -16.18
C LEU A 101 -9.93 -6.55 -14.83
N PRO A 102 -10.63 -7.66 -14.51
CA PRO A 102 -10.44 -8.36 -13.25
C PRO A 102 -8.99 -8.84 -13.08
N LEU A 103 -8.42 -9.42 -14.16
CA LEU A 103 -7.06 -9.96 -14.16
C LEU A 103 -6.02 -8.83 -14.03
N ALA A 104 -6.22 -7.71 -14.71
CA ALA A 104 -5.39 -6.51 -14.54
C ALA A 104 -5.41 -6.01 -13.08
N LEU A 105 -6.59 -5.99 -12.43
CA LEU A 105 -6.71 -5.55 -11.03
C LEU A 105 -6.08 -6.53 -10.03
N THR A 106 -6.02 -7.84 -10.33
CA THR A 106 -5.30 -8.79 -9.46
C THR A 106 -3.80 -8.49 -9.38
N THR A 107 -3.20 -7.92 -10.43
CA THR A 107 -1.79 -7.53 -10.41
C THR A 107 -1.50 -6.46 -9.36
N VAL A 108 -2.44 -5.53 -9.15
CA VAL A 108 -2.34 -4.51 -8.10
C VAL A 108 -2.41 -5.16 -6.71
N ALA A 109 -3.27 -6.16 -6.53
CA ALA A 109 -3.34 -6.90 -5.28
C ALA A 109 -2.04 -7.67 -5.00
N LEU A 110 -1.42 -8.26 -6.02
CA LEU A 110 -0.11 -8.91 -5.92
C LEU A 110 0.98 -7.92 -5.53
N LEU A 111 1.01 -6.73 -6.14
CA LEU A 111 1.96 -5.68 -5.78
C LEU A 111 1.76 -5.20 -4.32
N ALA A 112 0.51 -5.06 -3.87
CA ALA A 112 0.22 -4.73 -2.48
C ALA A 112 0.68 -5.83 -1.51
N ALA A 113 0.49 -7.10 -1.88
CA ALA A 113 0.98 -8.24 -1.11
C ALA A 113 2.52 -8.28 -1.07
N ALA A 114 3.19 -8.02 -2.19
CA ALA A 114 4.64 -7.94 -2.26
C ALA A 114 5.18 -6.81 -1.39
N ALA A 115 4.55 -5.63 -1.42
CA ALA A 115 4.91 -4.52 -0.53
C ALA A 115 4.73 -4.88 0.95
N ALA A 116 3.65 -5.58 1.31
CA ALA A 116 3.44 -6.08 2.66
C ALA A 116 4.52 -7.09 3.08
N ALA A 117 4.89 -8.01 2.19
CA ALA A 117 5.94 -9.00 2.42
C ALA A 117 7.32 -8.36 2.57
N LEU A 118 7.65 -7.36 1.75
CA LEU A 118 8.89 -6.59 1.88
C LEU A 118 8.93 -5.81 3.20
N GLY A 119 7.82 -5.18 3.60
CA GLY A 119 7.70 -4.54 4.91
C GLY A 119 7.84 -5.53 6.08
N TYR A 120 7.34 -6.75 5.90
CA TYR A 120 7.53 -7.85 6.85
C TYR A 120 9.00 -8.29 6.89
N GLY A 121 9.68 -8.42 5.76
CA GLY A 121 11.08 -8.85 5.71
C GLY A 121 12.06 -7.79 6.25
N ALA A 122 11.84 -6.52 5.92
CA ALA A 122 12.68 -5.41 6.36
C ALA A 122 12.72 -5.24 7.88
N ARG A 123 11.67 -5.67 8.60
CA ARG A 123 11.65 -5.63 10.07
C ARG A 123 12.65 -6.59 10.71
N ASN A 124 13.00 -7.67 10.01
CA ASN A 124 13.92 -8.68 10.52
C ASN A 124 15.37 -8.19 10.34
N ALA A 125 15.65 -7.40 9.29
CA ALA A 125 16.97 -6.81 9.05
C ALA A 125 17.39 -5.80 10.14
N THR A 126 16.43 -5.13 10.78
CA THR A 126 16.70 -4.26 11.94
C THR A 126 17.02 -5.03 13.23
N SER A 127 16.68 -6.32 13.33
CA SER A 127 17.00 -7.13 14.52
C SER A 127 18.46 -7.59 14.53
N ASP A 128 19.10 -7.75 13.36
CA ASP A 128 20.49 -8.20 13.26
C ASP A 128 21.52 -7.08 13.45
N ALA A 129 21.12 -5.81 13.39
CA ALA A 129 22.03 -4.66 13.56
C ALA A 129 22.33 -4.33 15.05
N HIS A 130 21.74 -5.05 16.00
CA HIS A 130 21.88 -4.84 17.45
C HIS A 130 22.30 -6.11 18.22
N ALA A 131 22.75 -7.17 17.52
CA ALA A 131 23.40 -8.33 18.10
C ALA A 131 24.91 -8.28 17.82
#